data_AF-A0A6S6M3P0-F1
#
_entry.id   AF-A0A6S6M3P0-F1
#
_cell.length_a   1.000
_cell.length_b   1.000
_cell.length_c   1.000
_cell.angle_alpha   90.00
_cell.angle_beta   90.00
_cell.angle_gamma   90.00
#
_symmetry.space_group_name_H-M   'P 1'
#
loop_
_entity.id
_entity.type
_entity.pdbx_description
1 polymer ?
#
loop_
_entity_poly.entity_id
_entity_poly.type
_entity_poly.pdbx_seq_one_letter_code
_entity_poly.pdbx_strand_id
1 'polypeptide(L)'
;MSARNLVVIGVSTGGPMTLKALFRELPALDAAFIVVLHITPQMDYRIAQGLDAVASMPVALAEDQEFLQSGRVYLAPGGFHLRLDGNQRVVLCEGPRINYVQPAADVAMLSLTRQLKGKLVGIILTGMGRDGAAGIRHIKEIGGITMAQDQQSSTIYGMPKAAAETGAVDFVLPPNKIAAKLREILDPL
;
A
#
# COMPACT_ATOMS: atom_id res chain seq x y z
N MET A 1 12.25 14.61 -6.63
CA MET A 1 13.22 13.64 -7.19
C MET A 1 12.49 12.33 -7.46
N SER A 2 12.95 11.51 -8.41
CA SER A 2 12.37 10.16 -8.64
C SER A 2 12.56 9.31 -7.37
N ALA A 3 11.49 8.64 -6.93
CA ALA A 3 11.49 7.88 -5.68
C ALA A 3 12.45 6.68 -5.75
N ARG A 4 13.37 6.59 -4.78
CA ARG A 4 14.28 5.45 -4.64
C ARG A 4 13.72 4.34 -3.76
N ASN A 5 12.84 4.71 -2.82
CA ASN A 5 12.13 3.81 -1.93
C ASN A 5 10.64 3.80 -2.28
N LEU A 6 10.01 2.64 -2.17
CA LEU A 6 8.61 2.44 -2.51
C LEU A 6 7.93 1.57 -1.45
N VAL A 7 6.77 2.03 -0.99
CA VAL A 7 5.90 1.30 -0.07
C VAL A 7 4.57 1.06 -0.77
N VAL A 8 4.12 -0.19 -0.85
CA VAL A 8 2.81 -0.55 -1.42
C VAL A 8 1.95 -1.17 -0.33
N ILE A 9 0.78 -0.57 -0.07
CA ILE A 9 -0.13 -0.93 1.02
C ILE A 9 -1.45 -1.43 0.43
N GLY A 10 -1.83 -2.67 0.72
CA GLY A 10 -3.15 -3.22 0.41
C GLY A 10 -4.06 -3.21 1.64
N VAL A 11 -5.31 -2.76 1.49
CA VAL A 11 -6.23 -2.60 2.63
C VAL A 11 -7.70 -2.62 2.19
N SER A 12 -8.61 -3.01 3.08
CA SER A 12 -10.06 -3.07 2.79
C SER A 12 -10.90 -2.63 4.01
N THR A 13 -11.83 -3.46 4.50
CA THR A 13 -12.70 -3.16 5.64
C THR A 13 -11.92 -2.75 6.90
N GLY A 14 -12.28 -1.59 7.48
CA GLY A 14 -11.54 -0.94 8.58
C GLY A 14 -10.41 -0.01 8.10
N GLY A 15 -10.08 -0.06 6.81
CA GLY A 15 -8.94 0.60 6.19
C GLY A 15 -8.81 2.09 6.43
N PRO A 16 -9.85 2.92 6.23
CA PRO A 16 -9.73 4.36 6.44
C PRO A 16 -9.23 4.76 7.83
N MET A 17 -9.69 4.07 8.88
CA MET A 17 -9.25 4.36 10.25
C MET A 17 -7.84 3.83 10.51
N THR A 18 -7.51 2.64 10.02
CA THR A 18 -6.17 2.06 10.13
C THR A 18 -5.12 2.90 9.38
N LEU A 19 -5.43 3.36 8.17
CA LEU A 19 -4.56 4.25 7.40
C LEU A 19 -4.34 5.57 8.13
N LYS A 20 -5.38 6.21 8.65
CA LYS A 20 -5.22 7.44 9.45
C LYS A 20 -4.35 7.22 10.68
N ALA A 21 -4.52 6.10 11.39
CA ALA A 21 -3.69 5.77 12.54
C ALA A 21 -2.22 5.55 12.14
N LEU A 22 -1.97 4.88 11.02
CA LEU A 22 -0.63 4.65 10.48
C LEU A 22 0.04 5.97 10.06
N PHE A 23 -0.62 6.76 9.21
CA PHE A 23 -0.03 7.97 8.62
C PHE A 23 0.11 9.14 9.60
N ARG A 24 -0.67 9.18 10.70
CA ARG A 24 -0.47 10.16 11.79
C ARG A 24 0.88 10.00 12.50
N GLU A 25 1.42 8.79 12.52
CA GLU A 25 2.67 8.45 13.21
C GLU A 25 3.90 8.61 12.29
N LEU A 26 3.68 8.80 10.99
CA LEU A 26 4.74 8.91 10.00
C LEU A 26 5.11 10.38 9.74
N PRO A 27 6.38 10.76 9.89
CA PRO A 27 6.86 12.03 9.33
C PRO A 27 6.88 11.93 7.80
N ALA A 28 7.28 13.01 7.13
CA ALA A 28 7.71 12.90 5.74
C ALA A 28 8.93 11.98 5.64
N LEU A 29 8.84 10.97 4.77
CA LEU A 29 9.89 9.98 4.53
C LEU A 29 10.32 10.04 3.07
N ASP A 30 11.59 9.72 2.79
CA ASP A 30 12.13 9.61 1.44
C ASP A 30 11.60 8.35 0.72
N ALA A 31 10.29 8.23 0.57
CA ALA A 31 9.62 7.13 -0.12
C ALA A 31 8.34 7.59 -0.80
N ALA A 32 7.99 6.92 -1.90
CA ALA A 32 6.64 7.00 -2.47
C ALA A 32 5.75 5.93 -1.83
N PHE A 33 4.54 6.30 -1.43
CA PHE A 33 3.56 5.38 -0.86
C PHE A 33 2.42 5.15 -1.85
N ILE A 34 2.19 3.90 -2.24
CA ILE A 34 1.01 3.49 -3.00
C ILE A 34 0.03 2.84 -2.04
N VAL A 35 -1.19 3.35 -1.99
CA VAL A 35 -2.27 2.79 -1.17
C VAL A 35 -3.34 2.24 -2.10
N VAL A 36 -3.59 0.94 -2.01
CA VAL A 36 -4.68 0.26 -2.69
C VAL A 36 -5.75 -0.10 -1.66
N LEU A 37 -6.78 0.74 -1.60
CA LEU A 37 -7.96 0.52 -0.77
C LEU A 37 -9.09 -0.04 -1.63
N HIS A 38 -9.76 -1.10 -1.18
CA HIS A 38 -10.99 -1.55 -1.82
C HIS A 38 -12.08 -0.49 -1.66
N ILE A 39 -12.33 0.28 -2.72
CA ILE A 39 -13.21 1.44 -2.68
C ILE A 39 -13.96 1.62 -4.01
N THR A 40 -15.09 2.32 -3.95
CA THR A 40 -15.81 2.73 -5.15
C THR A 40 -15.40 4.14 -5.59
N PRO A 41 -15.55 4.50 -6.88
CA PRO A 41 -15.20 5.85 -7.38
C PRO A 41 -15.88 7.01 -6.65
N GLN A 42 -17.02 6.77 -5.99
CA GLN A 42 -17.78 7.83 -5.29
C GLN A 42 -17.16 8.21 -3.94
N MET A 43 -16.24 7.38 -3.41
CA MET A 43 -15.69 7.55 -2.06
C MET A 43 -14.20 7.90 -2.03
N ASP A 44 -13.47 7.61 -3.11
CA ASP A 44 -12.01 7.71 -3.15
C ASP A 44 -11.49 9.12 -2.82
N TYR A 45 -12.09 10.18 -3.38
CA TYR A 45 -11.73 11.57 -3.12
C TYR A 45 -11.89 11.95 -1.65
N ARG A 46 -13.00 11.53 -1.01
CA ARG A 46 -13.24 11.79 0.43
C ARG A 46 -12.23 11.05 1.31
N ILE A 47 -11.82 9.85 0.91
CA ILE A 47 -10.79 9.11 1.64
C ILE A 47 -9.42 9.78 1.46
N ALA A 48 -9.06 10.18 0.24
CA ALA A 48 -7.81 10.90 -0.02
C ALA A 48 -7.72 12.18 0.83
N GLN A 49 -8.75 13.03 0.79
CA GLN A 49 -8.82 14.25 1.63
C GLN A 49 -8.73 13.95 3.13
N GLY A 50 -9.45 12.92 3.58
CA GLY A 50 -9.44 12.54 4.99
C GLY A 50 -8.09 12.01 5.46
N LEU A 51 -7.28 11.44 4.56
CA LEU A 51 -5.93 10.98 4.84
C LEU A 51 -4.91 12.12 4.75
N ASP A 52 -5.04 12.99 3.74
CA ASP A 52 -4.23 14.22 3.57
C ASP A 52 -4.28 15.10 4.82
N ALA A 53 -5.47 15.28 5.41
CA ALA A 53 -5.68 16.09 6.60
C ALA A 53 -4.95 15.60 7.86
N VAL A 54 -4.40 14.37 7.86
CA VAL A 54 -3.71 13.80 9.03
C VAL A 54 -2.29 13.33 8.75
N ALA A 55 -1.90 13.23 7.48
CA ALA A 55 -0.57 12.79 7.07
C ALA A 55 0.40 13.98 7.04
N SER A 56 1.69 13.71 7.30
CA SER A 56 2.75 14.71 7.08
C SER A 56 3.21 14.79 5.61
N MET A 57 2.71 13.90 4.76
CA MET A 57 3.00 13.85 3.32
C MET A 57 1.70 14.14 2.55
N PRO A 58 1.76 14.90 1.44
CA PRO A 58 0.60 15.13 0.59
C PRO A 58 0.02 13.81 0.08
N VAL A 59 -1.30 13.69 0.18
CA VAL A 59 -2.07 12.54 -0.29
C VAL A 59 -2.99 12.96 -1.42
N ALA A 60 -2.91 12.26 -2.55
CA ALA A 60 -3.79 12.48 -3.69
C ALA A 60 -4.24 11.15 -4.30
N LEU A 61 -5.29 11.19 -5.13
CA LEU A 61 -5.57 10.08 -6.02
C LEU A 61 -4.44 9.96 -7.04
N ALA A 62 -4.09 8.72 -7.36
CA ALA A 62 -3.07 8.46 -8.36
C ALA A 62 -3.59 8.84 -9.76
N GLU A 63 -2.76 9.51 -10.53
CA GLU A 63 -3.03 9.91 -11.92
C GLU A 63 -2.32 8.99 -12.91
N ASP A 64 -2.95 8.71 -14.05
CA ASP A 64 -2.33 7.85 -15.06
C ASP A 64 -1.06 8.50 -15.63
N GLN A 65 -0.03 7.67 -15.87
CA GLN A 65 1.30 8.06 -16.33
C GLN A 65 2.09 8.99 -15.39
N GLU A 66 1.63 9.25 -14.17
CA GLU A 66 2.39 10.09 -13.25
C GLU A 66 3.64 9.37 -12.73
N PHE A 67 4.74 10.12 -12.58
CA PHE A 67 5.97 9.60 -11.99
C PHE A 67 5.93 9.70 -10.46
N LEU A 68 6.35 8.64 -9.80
CA LEU A 68 6.44 8.56 -8.35
C LEU A 68 7.53 9.49 -7.82
N GLN A 69 7.16 10.27 -6.80
CA GLN A 69 8.06 11.16 -6.08
C GLN A 69 8.10 10.75 -4.61
N SER A 70 9.29 10.81 -4.02
CA SER A 70 9.45 10.63 -2.58
C SER A 70 8.65 11.67 -1.79
N GLY A 71 8.17 11.30 -0.61
CA GLY A 71 7.42 12.19 0.26
C GLY A 71 5.96 12.36 -0.15
N ARG A 72 5.40 11.43 -0.93
CA ARG A 72 4.02 11.50 -1.42
C ARG A 72 3.27 10.20 -1.20
N VAL A 73 1.96 10.32 -1.01
CA VAL A 73 1.02 9.20 -0.92
C VAL A 73 0.05 9.24 -2.09
N TYR A 74 -0.03 8.13 -2.80
CA TYR A 74 -0.86 7.93 -3.99
C TYR A 74 -1.93 6.89 -3.67
N LEU A 75 -3.18 7.33 -3.60
CA LEU A 75 -4.33 6.45 -3.41
C LEU A 75 -4.82 5.96 -4.78
N ALA A 76 -4.85 4.65 -5.01
CA ALA A 76 -5.42 4.09 -6.23
C ALA A 76 -6.90 4.51 -6.37
N PRO A 77 -7.30 5.11 -7.51
CA PRO A 77 -8.67 5.54 -7.71
C PRO A 77 -9.62 4.34 -7.84
N GLY A 78 -10.87 4.53 -7.43
CA GLY A 78 -11.91 3.53 -7.62
C GLY A 78 -12.18 3.29 -9.11
N GLY A 79 -12.53 2.06 -9.49
CA GLY A 79 -12.90 1.74 -10.88
C GLY A 79 -11.74 1.51 -11.84
N PHE A 80 -10.49 1.67 -11.38
CA PHE A 80 -9.29 1.28 -12.11
C PHE A 80 -8.44 0.32 -11.29
N HIS A 81 -7.62 -0.48 -11.96
CA HIS A 81 -6.47 -1.09 -11.32
C HIS A 81 -5.27 -0.16 -11.44
N LEU A 82 -4.44 -0.12 -10.40
CA LEU A 82 -3.17 0.58 -10.42
C LEU A 82 -2.05 -0.43 -10.62
N ARG A 83 -1.17 -0.17 -11.59
CA ARG A 83 0.08 -0.89 -11.83
C ARG A 83 1.24 0.10 -11.77
N LEU A 84 2.45 -0.42 -11.56
CA LEU A 84 3.67 0.35 -11.57
C LEU A 84 4.58 -0.09 -12.71
N ASP A 85 4.73 0.77 -13.72
CA ASP A 85 5.70 0.56 -14.79
C ASP A 85 7.10 0.93 -14.32
N GLY A 86 8.04 0.00 -14.51
CA GLY A 86 9.44 0.15 -14.10
C GLY A 86 9.64 0.45 -12.60
N ASN A 87 8.64 0.19 -11.76
CA ASN A 87 8.53 0.60 -10.36
C ASN A 87 8.60 2.12 -10.12
N GLN A 88 8.31 2.95 -11.13
CA GLN A 88 8.49 4.42 -11.05
C GLN A 88 7.32 5.23 -11.63
N ARG A 89 6.47 4.64 -12.47
CA ARG A 89 5.35 5.34 -13.11
C ARG A 89 4.05 4.62 -12.83
N VAL A 90 3.03 5.37 -12.44
CA VAL A 90 1.67 4.85 -12.30
C VAL A 90 1.12 4.54 -13.69
N VAL A 91 0.48 3.37 -13.82
CA VAL A 91 -0.34 3.02 -14.97
C VAL A 91 -1.69 2.59 -14.46
N LEU A 92 -2.73 3.36 -14.77
CA LEU A 92 -4.11 3.01 -14.48
C LEU A 92 -4.64 2.15 -15.62
N CYS A 93 -5.27 1.03 -15.28
CA CYS A 93 -5.81 0.10 -16.26
C CYS A 93 -7.27 -0.23 -15.94
N GLU A 94 -8.10 -0.19 -16.97
CA GLU A 94 -9.40 -0.86 -16.93
C GLU A 94 -9.21 -2.38 -17.02
N GLY A 95 -10.15 -3.12 -16.47
CA GLY A 95 -10.06 -4.58 -16.43
C GLY A 95 -11.18 -5.21 -15.61
N PRO A 96 -11.30 -6.55 -15.66
CA PRO A 96 -12.26 -7.26 -14.82
C PRO A 96 -11.85 -7.11 -13.36
N ARG A 97 -12.85 -7.07 -12.47
CA ARG A 97 -12.61 -7.10 -11.02
C ARG A 97 -11.80 -8.35 -10.65
N ILE A 98 -10.72 -8.16 -9.91
CA ILE A 98 -9.92 -9.26 -9.34
C ILE A 98 -10.38 -9.46 -7.90
N ASN A 99 -10.71 -10.69 -7.50
CA ASN A 99 -11.28 -10.96 -6.18
C ASN A 99 -12.52 -10.10 -5.86
N TYR A 100 -13.34 -9.80 -6.87
CA TYR A 100 -14.54 -8.94 -6.80
C TYR A 100 -14.29 -7.45 -6.52
N VAL A 101 -13.04 -6.98 -6.57
CA VAL A 101 -12.65 -5.59 -6.29
C VAL A 101 -11.87 -4.95 -7.45
N GLN A 102 -11.97 -3.61 -7.53
CA GLN A 102 -11.22 -2.77 -8.45
C GLN A 102 -11.15 -1.35 -7.84
N PRO A 103 -10.02 -0.97 -7.21
CA PRO A 103 -8.68 -1.56 -7.37
C PRO A 103 -8.43 -2.83 -6.52
N ALA A 104 -7.42 -3.61 -6.91
CA ALA A 104 -6.95 -4.81 -6.21
C ALA A 104 -5.45 -4.68 -5.89
N ALA A 105 -5.07 -5.00 -4.66
CA ALA A 105 -3.71 -4.85 -4.17
C ALA A 105 -2.74 -5.80 -4.87
N ASP A 106 -3.18 -7.03 -5.18
CA ASP A 106 -2.37 -7.99 -5.94
C ASP A 106 -1.94 -7.42 -7.30
N VAL A 107 -2.79 -6.66 -7.98
CA VAL A 107 -2.45 -6.08 -9.30
C VAL A 107 -1.30 -5.07 -9.19
N ALA A 108 -1.32 -4.20 -8.17
CA ALA A 108 -0.25 -3.25 -7.94
C ALA A 108 1.04 -3.97 -7.55
N MET A 109 0.97 -4.90 -6.59
CA MET A 109 2.15 -5.60 -6.08
C MET A 109 2.78 -6.53 -7.13
N LEU A 110 1.99 -7.30 -7.88
CA LEU A 110 2.50 -8.19 -8.94
C LEU A 110 3.06 -7.44 -10.15
N SER A 111 2.72 -6.16 -10.34
CA SER A 111 3.29 -5.35 -11.40
C SER A 111 4.75 -4.92 -11.14
N LEU A 112 5.23 -5.06 -9.89
CA LEU A 112 6.59 -4.75 -9.52
C LEU A 112 7.56 -5.74 -10.20
N THR A 113 8.57 -5.22 -10.88
CA THR A 113 9.39 -6.05 -11.79
C THR A 113 10.74 -6.48 -11.20
N ARG A 114 11.23 -5.79 -10.18
CA ARG A 114 12.58 -5.96 -9.63
C ARG A 114 12.73 -5.33 -8.26
N GLN A 115 13.81 -5.68 -7.57
CA GLN A 115 14.29 -4.93 -6.41
C GLN A 115 14.65 -3.49 -6.81
N LEU A 116 14.41 -2.55 -5.90
CA LEU A 116 14.86 -1.17 -6.05
C LEU A 116 16.31 -1.03 -5.57
N LYS A 117 16.99 0.05 -6.01
CA LYS A 117 18.26 0.44 -5.38
C LYS A 117 18.06 0.84 -3.91
N GLY A 118 16.88 1.38 -3.60
CA GLY A 118 16.43 1.61 -2.23
C GLY A 118 15.58 0.45 -1.71
N LYS A 119 14.69 0.74 -0.76
CA LYS A 119 13.79 -0.23 -0.14
C LYS A 119 12.52 -0.40 -0.96
N LEU A 120 12.10 -1.65 -1.11
CA LEU A 120 10.76 -2.01 -1.58
C LEU A 120 10.02 -2.66 -0.41
N VAL A 121 8.88 -2.11 -0.02
CA VAL A 121 8.11 -2.58 1.14
C VAL A 121 6.67 -2.89 0.71
N GLY A 122 6.20 -4.10 1.00
CA GLY A 122 4.81 -4.52 0.83
C GLY A 122 4.12 -4.62 2.19
N ILE A 123 2.92 -4.07 2.32
CA ILE A 123 2.15 -4.09 3.57
C ILE A 123 0.72 -4.51 3.30
N ILE A 124 0.20 -5.48 4.05
CA ILE A 124 -1.23 -5.84 4.01
C ILE A 124 -1.89 -5.53 5.34
N LEU A 125 -2.91 -4.68 5.30
CA LEU A 125 -3.68 -4.24 6.45
C LEU A 125 -5.05 -4.93 6.50
N THR A 126 -5.82 -4.62 7.53
CA THR A 126 -7.18 -5.11 7.79
C THR A 126 -8.03 -5.14 6.53
N GLY A 127 -8.80 -6.23 6.40
CA GLY A 127 -9.64 -6.44 5.24
C GLY A 127 -10.19 -7.85 5.12
N MET A 128 -11.29 -7.99 4.40
CA MET A 128 -11.89 -9.28 4.08
C MET A 128 -11.21 -9.92 2.88
N GLY A 129 -11.19 -11.25 2.84
CA GLY A 129 -10.70 -12.01 1.69
C GLY A 129 -9.19 -12.21 1.72
N ARG A 130 -8.58 -12.31 0.55
CA ARG A 130 -7.18 -12.73 0.37
C ARG A 130 -6.38 -11.88 -0.61
N ASP A 131 -6.96 -10.78 -1.10
CA ASP A 131 -6.27 -9.87 -2.00
C ASP A 131 -5.01 -9.32 -1.31
N GLY A 132 -3.92 -9.23 -2.07
CA GLY A 132 -2.59 -8.85 -1.59
C GLY A 132 -1.73 -10.01 -1.08
N ALA A 133 -2.27 -11.22 -0.92
CA ALA A 133 -1.48 -12.38 -0.48
C ALA A 133 -0.47 -12.80 -1.56
N ALA A 134 -0.89 -12.87 -2.83
CA ALA A 134 0.01 -13.20 -3.94
C ALA A 134 1.04 -12.08 -4.16
N GLY A 135 0.60 -10.83 -4.03
CA GLY A 135 1.42 -9.63 -4.11
C GLY A 135 2.52 -9.58 -3.05
N ILE A 136 2.19 -9.85 -1.78
CA ILE A 136 3.19 -9.91 -0.69
C ILE A 136 4.23 -10.98 -0.97
N ARG A 137 3.79 -12.18 -1.36
CA ARG A 137 4.71 -13.27 -1.71
C ARG A 137 5.65 -12.86 -2.84
N HIS A 138 5.11 -12.24 -3.89
CA HIS A 138 5.92 -11.73 -5.00
C HIS A 138 6.91 -10.66 -4.57
N ILE A 139 6.50 -9.68 -3.76
CA ILE A 139 7.39 -8.66 -3.20
C ILE A 139 8.54 -9.31 -2.43
N LYS A 140 8.26 -10.37 -1.66
CA LYS A 140 9.30 -11.12 -0.94
C LYS A 140 10.26 -11.82 -1.90
N GLU A 141 9.74 -12.47 -2.94
CA GLU A 141 10.52 -13.20 -3.95
C GLU A 141 11.50 -12.27 -4.71
N ILE A 142 11.12 -11.01 -4.95
CA ILE A 142 11.99 -10.00 -5.58
C ILE A 142 12.86 -9.21 -4.58
N GLY A 143 12.98 -9.68 -3.33
CA GLY A 143 13.90 -9.15 -2.32
C GLY A 143 13.38 -7.92 -1.55
N GLY A 144 12.06 -7.71 -1.52
CA GLY A 144 11.40 -6.69 -0.72
C GLY A 144 11.20 -7.10 0.75
N ILE A 145 10.85 -6.12 1.57
CA ILE A 145 10.44 -6.29 2.97
C ILE A 145 8.92 -6.36 3.02
N THR A 146 8.38 -7.26 3.82
CA THR A 146 6.94 -7.54 3.84
C THR A 146 6.37 -7.47 5.24
N MET A 147 5.19 -6.85 5.37
CA MET A 147 4.52 -6.70 6.65
C MET A 147 3.04 -7.02 6.53
N ALA A 148 2.45 -7.52 7.60
CA ALA A 148 1.01 -7.70 7.73
C ALA A 148 0.51 -7.12 9.05
N GLN A 149 -0.71 -6.60 9.06
CA GLN A 149 -1.36 -6.15 10.29
C GLN A 149 -1.66 -7.34 11.20
N ASP A 150 -1.42 -7.20 12.51
CA ASP A 150 -1.77 -8.25 13.47
C ASP A 150 -3.29 -8.46 13.61
N GLN A 151 -3.67 -9.59 14.20
CA GLN A 151 -5.08 -9.94 14.42
C GLN A 151 -5.77 -9.01 15.41
N GLN A 152 -5.08 -8.60 16.48
CA GLN A 152 -5.68 -7.85 17.59
C GLN A 152 -6.13 -6.45 17.17
N SER A 153 -5.39 -5.82 16.27
CA SER A 153 -5.66 -4.48 15.76
C SER A 153 -6.50 -4.47 14.48
N SER A 154 -6.68 -5.61 13.82
CA SER A 154 -7.46 -5.73 12.59
C SER A 154 -8.96 -5.65 12.87
N THR A 155 -9.69 -4.84 12.11
CA THR A 155 -11.17 -4.90 12.12
C THR A 155 -11.64 -6.22 11.53
N ILE A 156 -11.03 -6.65 10.41
CA ILE A 156 -11.23 -7.96 9.81
C ILE A 156 -9.86 -8.56 9.50
N TYR A 157 -9.54 -9.67 10.17
CA TYR A 157 -8.28 -10.39 9.99
C TYR A 157 -8.37 -11.44 8.86
N GLY A 158 -8.81 -11.01 7.67
CA GLY A 158 -8.89 -11.84 6.47
C GLY A 158 -7.64 -11.68 5.61
N MET A 159 -7.46 -10.50 5.01
CA MET A 159 -6.32 -10.20 4.14
C MET A 159 -4.97 -10.37 4.88
N PRO A 160 -4.77 -9.85 6.11
CA PRO A 160 -3.49 -10.05 6.80
C PRO A 160 -3.21 -11.52 7.13
N LYS A 161 -4.26 -12.29 7.47
CA LYS A 161 -4.15 -13.74 7.71
C LYS A 161 -3.70 -14.46 6.43
N ALA A 162 -4.37 -14.19 5.31
CA ALA A 162 -4.04 -14.80 4.02
C ALA A 162 -2.62 -14.44 3.56
N ALA A 163 -2.16 -13.20 3.81
CA ALA A 163 -0.79 -12.79 3.57
C ALA A 163 0.20 -13.57 4.45
N ALA A 164 -0.05 -13.68 5.76
CA ALA A 164 0.81 -14.42 6.68
C ALA A 164 0.91 -15.92 6.33
N GLU A 165 -0.19 -16.54 5.91
CA GLU A 165 -0.25 -17.95 5.49
C GLU A 165 0.60 -18.26 4.25
N THR A 166 1.05 -17.26 3.50
CA THR A 166 2.01 -17.47 2.39
C THR A 166 3.41 -17.86 2.86
N GLY A 167 3.73 -17.66 4.16
CA GLY A 167 5.08 -17.80 4.68
C GLY A 167 6.05 -16.70 4.24
N ALA A 168 5.55 -15.68 3.53
CA ALA A 168 6.35 -14.64 2.92
C ALA A 168 6.19 -13.27 3.60
N VAL A 169 5.70 -13.23 4.84
CA VAL A 169 5.59 -12.01 5.67
C VAL A 169 6.74 -11.96 6.68
N ASP A 170 7.55 -10.90 6.65
CA ASP A 170 8.66 -10.70 7.59
C ASP A 170 8.19 -10.26 8.98
N PHE A 171 7.16 -9.41 9.02
CA PHE A 171 6.69 -8.81 10.27
C PHE A 171 5.16 -8.81 10.36
N VAL A 172 4.62 -9.36 11.43
CA VAL A 172 3.20 -9.23 11.80
C VAL A 172 3.09 -8.23 12.95
N LEU A 173 2.53 -7.05 12.69
CA LEU A 173 2.62 -5.90 13.59
C LEU A 173 1.31 -5.09 13.65
N PRO A 174 0.98 -4.43 14.77
CA PRO A 174 -0.06 -3.42 14.82
C PRO A 174 0.36 -2.14 14.07
N PRO A 175 -0.59 -1.28 13.63
CA PRO A 175 -0.30 -0.10 12.80
C PRO A 175 0.78 0.85 13.35
N ASN A 176 0.81 1.10 14.67
CA ASN A 176 1.82 1.94 15.29
C ASN A 176 3.24 1.34 15.21
N LYS A 177 3.36 0.01 15.27
CA LYS A 177 4.64 -0.68 15.10
C LYS A 177 5.04 -0.81 13.63
N ILE A 178 4.07 -0.89 12.70
CA ILE A 178 4.33 -0.74 11.27
C ILE A 178 4.92 0.66 10.99
N ALA A 179 4.33 1.72 11.53
CA ALA A 179 4.87 3.08 11.42
C ALA A 179 6.29 3.17 12.00
N ALA A 180 6.52 2.63 13.20
CA ALA A 180 7.84 2.61 13.81
C ALA A 180 8.87 1.86 12.94
N LYS A 181 8.47 0.72 12.35
CA LYS A 181 9.34 -0.05 11.47
C LYS A 181 9.66 0.69 10.17
N LEU A 182 8.71 1.42 9.61
CA LEU A 182 8.94 2.29 8.45
C LEU A 182 9.93 3.40 8.76
N ARG A 183 9.81 4.06 9.93
CA ARG A 183 10.78 5.08 10.40
C ARG A 183 12.18 4.51 10.65
N GLU A 184 12.28 3.23 10.99
CA GLU A 184 13.57 2.55 11.20
C GLU A 184 14.31 2.28 9.87
N ILE A 185 13.57 1.94 8.81
CA ILE A 185 14.14 1.44 7.55
C ILE A 185 14.15 2.46 6.40
N LEU A 186 13.47 3.60 6.57
CA LEU A 186 13.39 4.69 5.60
C LEU A 186 13.89 5.98 6.25
N ASP A 187 14.71 6.72 5.51
CA ASP A 187 15.21 8.02 5.95
C ASP A 187 14.09 9.08 5.92
N PRO A 188 14.14 10.09 6.80
CA PRO A 188 13.32 11.28 6.68
C PRO A 188 13.52 11.97 5.31
N LEU A 189 12.46 12.62 4.80
CA LEU A 189 12.51 13.38 3.54
C LEU A 189 13.36 14.66 3.66
#